data_AF-A0A3C1G1Z7-F1
#
_entry.id   AF-A0A3C1G1Z7-F1
#
_cell.length_a   1.000
_cell.length_b   1.000
_cell.length_c   1.000
_cell.angle_alpha   90.00
_cell.angle_beta   90.00
_cell.angle_gamma   90.00
#
_symmetry.space_group_name_H-M   'P 1'
#
loop_
_entity.id
_entity.type
_entity.pdbx_description
1 polymer ?
#
loop_
_entity_poly.entity_id
_entity_poly.type
_entity_poly.pdbx_seq_one_letter_code
_entity_poly.pdbx_strand_id
1 'polypeptide(L)' 'MTETALNIMNLFQRDNKMKTGMVIPFSQLTQHAKGWGQYQSAKLKDAMGELRDEGYVIITPSDGVELTEEGYNYLMK' A
#
# COMPACT_ATOMS: atom_id res chain seq x y z
N MET A 1 -12.91 1.24 0.29
CA MET A 1 -11.74 1.56 -0.53
C MET A 1 -11.83 2.93 -1.21
N THR A 2 -11.08 3.91 -0.70
CA THR A 2 -10.89 5.24 -1.32
C THR A 2 -10.03 5.19 -2.59
N GLU A 3 -10.08 6.25 -3.42
CA GLU A 3 -9.21 6.40 -4.60
C GLU A 3 -7.71 6.37 -4.22
N THR A 4 -7.36 6.84 -3.03
CA THR A 4 -5.98 6.77 -2.53
C THR A 4 -5.56 5.34 -2.19
N ALA A 5 -6.43 4.56 -1.54
CA ALA A 5 -6.18 3.15 -1.26
C ALA A 5 -6.03 2.35 -2.57
N LEU A 6 -6.87 2.62 -3.57
CA LEU A 6 -6.75 2.03 -4.92
C LEU A 6 -5.41 2.40 -5.59
N ASN A 7 -4.98 3.66 -5.50
CA ASN A 7 -3.70 4.08 -6.07
C ASN A 7 -2.52 3.38 -5.39
N ILE A 8 -2.57 3.18 -4.07
CA ILE A 8 -1.55 2.43 -3.33
C ILE A 8 -1.53 0.95 -3.76
N MET A 9 -2.69 0.33 -3.94
CA MET A 9 -2.81 -1.03 -4.47
C MET A 9 -2.22 -1.12 -5.89
N ASN A 10 -2.52 -0.16 -6.77
CA ASN A 10 -1.93 -0.06 -8.10
C ASN A 10 -0.40 0.12 -8.05
N LEU A 11 0.13 0.82 -7.04
CA LEU A 11 1.57 0.98 -6.83
C LEU A 11 2.22 -0.36 -6.44
N PHE A 12 1.60 -1.12 -5.54
CA PHE A 12 2.05 -2.48 -5.23
C PHE A 12 2.10 -3.38 -6.47
N GLN A 13 1.18 -3.18 -7.42
CA GLN A 13 1.15 -3.90 -8.70
C GLN A 13 2.20 -3.41 -9.71
N ARG A 14 2.40 -2.09 -9.83
CA ARG A 14 3.26 -1.46 -10.86
C ARG A 14 4.75 -1.52 -10.53
N ASP A 15 5.13 -1.16 -9.31
CA ASP A 15 6.52 -0.90 -8.95
C ASP A 15 7.25 -2.13 -8.41
N ASN A 16 6.52 -3.15 -7.99
CA ASN A 16 7.16 -4.36 -7.51
C ASN A 16 6.43 -5.60 -7.95
N LYS A 17 7.24 -6.61 -8.23
CA LYS A 17 6.87 -8.02 -8.20
C LYS A 17 6.50 -8.44 -6.75
N MET A 18 5.67 -7.65 -6.06
CA MET A 18 5.20 -7.84 -4.70
C MET A 18 4.53 -9.19 -4.65
N LYS A 19 5.23 -10.15 -4.06
CA LYS A 19 4.64 -11.42 -3.64
C LYS A 19 4.13 -11.22 -2.22
N THR A 20 3.15 -12.02 -1.84
CA THR A 20 2.77 -12.19 -0.45
C THR A 20 4.04 -12.45 0.40
N GLY A 21 4.14 -11.82 1.58
CA GLY A 21 5.32 -11.93 2.43
C GLY A 21 6.45 -10.92 2.17
N MET A 22 6.36 -10.06 1.15
CA MET A 22 7.31 -8.95 0.99
C MET A 22 6.87 -7.72 1.79
N VAL A 23 7.78 -7.16 2.57
CA VAL A 23 7.57 -5.94 3.35
C VAL A 23 8.15 -4.72 2.62
N ILE A 24 7.32 -3.74 2.26
CA ILE A 24 7.73 -2.43 1.73
C ILE A 24 7.81 -1.41 2.87
N PRO A 25 8.94 -0.72 3.06
CA PRO A 25 9.02 0.41 3.98
C PRO A 25 8.05 1.56 3.60
N PHE A 26 7.35 2.14 4.57
CA PHE A 26 6.46 3.29 4.36
C PHE A 26 7.18 4.48 3.70
N SER A 27 8.49 4.61 3.95
CA SER A 27 9.35 5.61 3.33
C SER A 27 9.44 5.46 1.81
N GLN A 28 9.42 4.24 1.28
CA GLN A 28 9.36 3.99 -0.15
C GLN A 28 7.98 4.36 -0.70
N LEU A 29 6.90 3.91 -0.05
CA LEU A 29 5.53 4.25 -0.46
C LEU A 29 5.31 5.77 -0.51
N THR A 30 5.77 6.50 0.51
CA THR A 30 5.73 7.96 0.54
C THR A 30 6.58 8.60 -0.55
N GLN A 31 7.75 8.05 -0.89
CA GLN A 31 8.59 8.56 -1.97
C GLN A 31 7.91 8.39 -3.34
N HIS A 32 7.27 7.25 -3.60
CA HIS A 32 6.50 7.04 -4.83
C HIS A 32 5.26 7.96 -4.87
N ALA A 33 4.56 8.09 -3.74
CA ALA A 33 3.40 8.97 -3.63
C ALA A 33 3.73 10.47 -3.77
N LYS A 34 4.97 10.91 -3.46
CA LYS A 34 5.42 12.29 -3.78
C LYS A 34 5.35 12.58 -5.28
N GLY A 35 5.48 11.56 -6.13
CA GLY A 35 5.32 11.69 -7.58
C GLY A 35 3.88 11.91 -8.03
N TRP A 36 2.90 11.73 -7.14
CA TRP A 36 1.47 11.85 -7.44
C TRP A 36 0.90 13.27 -7.18
N GLY A 37 1.75 14.27 -6.98
CA GLY A 37 1.33 15.67 -6.81
C GLY A 37 1.13 16.09 -5.36
N GLN A 38 0.00 16.75 -5.03
CA GLN A 38 -0.34 17.25 -3.68
C GLN A 38 -0.68 16.12 -2.67
N TYR A 39 -0.07 14.95 -2.79
CA TYR A 39 -0.28 13.86 -1.84
C TYR A 39 0.29 14.25 -0.49
N GLN A 40 -0.61 14.40 0.47
CA GLN A 40 -0.27 14.63 1.87
C GLN A 40 0.02 13.27 2.52
N SER A 41 1.14 13.17 3.24
CA SER A 41 1.53 11.96 3.98
C SER A 41 0.43 11.46 4.93
N ALA A 42 -0.42 12.36 5.42
CA ALA A 42 -1.62 12.03 6.19
C ALA A 42 -2.61 11.16 5.41
N LYS A 43 -2.94 11.53 4.16
CA LYS A 43 -3.85 10.74 3.30
C LYS A 43 -3.31 9.35 2.97
N LEU A 44 -1.99 9.24 2.81
CA LEU A 44 -1.35 7.94 2.61
C LEU A 44 -1.50 7.06 3.85
N LYS A 45 -1.30 7.63 5.05
CA LYS A 45 -1.46 6.92 6.32
C LYS A 45 -2.91 6.48 6.54
N ASP A 46 -3.87 7.34 6.23
CA ASP A 46 -5.29 7.02 6.35
C ASP A 46 -5.70 5.90 5.39
N ALA A 47 -5.30 5.97 4.12
CA ALA A 47 -5.57 4.92 3.14
C ALA A 47 -4.88 3.60 3.47
N MET A 48 -3.68 3.65 4.06
CA MET A 48 -2.99 2.46 4.56
C MET A 48 -3.69 1.83 5.76
N GLY A 49 -4.28 2.66 6.63
CA GLY A 49 -5.18 2.20 7.70
C GLY A 49 -6.41 1.50 7.12
N GLU A 50 -7.06 2.10 6.12
CA GLU A 50 -8.21 1.52 5.43
C GLU A 50 -7.88 0.15 4.80
N LEU A 51 -6.77 0.04 4.05
CA LEU A 51 -6.33 -1.22 3.46
C LEU A 51 -6.02 -2.30 4.50
N ARG A 52 -5.48 -1.90 5.67
CA ARG A 52 -5.21 -2.82 6.78
C ARG A 52 -6.51 -3.31 7.41
N ASP A 53 -7.44 -2.39 7.64
CA ASP A 53 -8.73 -2.69 8.26
C ASP A 53 -9.61 -3.54 7.32
N GLU A 54 -9.46 -3.37 6.01
CA GLU A 54 -10.08 -4.21 4.96
C GLU A 54 -9.33 -5.56 4.74
N GLY A 55 -8.19 -5.79 5.40
CA GLY A 55 -7.46 -7.07 5.35
C GLY A 55 -6.52 -7.25 4.15
N TYR A 56 -6.33 -6.25 3.29
CA TYR A 56 -5.46 -6.33 2.11
C TYR A 56 -3.96 -6.20 2.42
N VAL A 57 -3.63 -5.54 3.53
CA VAL A 57 -2.24 -5.30 3.94
C VAL A 57 -2.06 -5.48 5.45
N ILE A 58 -0.82 -5.80 5.85
CA ILE A 58 -0.39 -5.82 7.25
C ILE A 58 0.64 -4.70 7.43
N ILE A 59 0.46 -3.91 8.49
CA ILE A 59 1.45 -2.90 8.89
C ILE A 59 2.35 -3.54 9.94
N THR A 60 3.61 -3.74 9.58
CA THR A 60 4.65 -4.30 10.45
C THR A 60 5.13 -3.27 11.48
N PRO A 61 5.73 -3.69 12.61
CA PRO A 61 6.21 -2.78 13.66
C PRO A 61 7.31 -1.80 13.22
N SER A 62 7.97 -2.06 12.10
CA SER A 62 9.06 -1.22 11.56
C SER A 62 8.57 -0.20 10.53
N ASP A 63 7.30 0.20 10.59
CA ASP A 63 6.63 1.01 9.55
C ASP A 63 6.78 0.38 8.15
N GLY A 64 6.80 -0.95 8.07
CA GLY A 64 6.75 -1.68 6.81
C GLY A 64 5.33 -2.11 6.50
N VAL A 65 5.01 -2.26 5.23
CA VAL A 65 3.72 -2.71 4.74
C VAL A 65 3.91 -4.01 3.98
N GLU A 66 3.19 -5.03 4.37
CA GLU A 66 3.16 -6.33 3.72
C GLU A 66 1.81 -6.54 3.03
N LEU A 67 1.82 -7.10 1.82
CA LEU A 67 0.61 -7.48 1.12
C LEU A 67 0.11 -8.84 1.64
N THR A 68 -1.16 -8.91 2.03
CA THR A 68 -1.78 -10.19 2.42
C THR A 68 -2.12 -11.03 1.19
N GLU A 69 -2.50 -12.29 1.42
CA GLU A 69 -3.05 -13.13 0.35
C GLU A 69 -4.30 -12.51 -0.29
N GLU A 70 -5.16 -11.86 0.50
CA GLU A 70 -6.34 -11.16 -0.01
C GLU A 70 -5.95 -9.95 -0.86
N GLY A 71 -5.00 -9.13 -0.40
CA GLY A 71 -4.46 -8.01 -1.17
C GLY A 71 -3.83 -8.45 -2.48
N TYR A 72 -3.07 -9.54 -2.45
CA TYR A 72 -2.47 -10.12 -3.65
C TYR A 72 -3.51 -10.66 -4.64
N ASN A 73 -4.52 -11.38 -4.16
CA ASN A 73 -5.61 -11.88 -4.99
C ASN A 73 -6.42 -10.73 -5.59
N TYR A 74 -6.59 -9.62 -4.87
CA TYR A 74 -7.23 -8.42 -5.38
C TYR A 74 -6.45 -7.80 -6.56
N LEU A 75 -5.12 -7.76 -6.48
CA LEU A 75 -4.25 -7.23 -7.54
C LEU A 75 -4.10 -8.15 -8.77
N MET A 76 -4.39 -9.45 -8.61
CA MET A 76 -4.23 -10.48 -9.65
C MET A 76 -5.54 -10.81 -10.39
N LYS A 77 -6.65 -10.15 -10.05
CA LYS A 77 -7.92 -10.22 -10.78
C LYS A 77 -7.93 -9.31 -12.00
#